data_AF-A0A1V4FIN1-F1
#
_entry.id   AF-A0A1V4FIN1-F1
#
_cell.length_a   1.000
_cell.length_b   1.000
_cell.length_c   1.000
_cell.angle_alpha   90.00
_cell.angle_beta   90.00
_cell.angle_gamma   90.00
#
_symmetry.space_group_name_H-M   'P 1'
#
loop_
_entity.id
_entity.type
_entity.pdbx_description
1 polymer ?
#
loop_
_entity_poly.entity_id
_entity_poly.type
_entity_poly.pdbx_seq_one_letter_code
_entity_poly.pdbx_strand_id
1 'polypeptide(L)'
;MPAKEITNEAPKHVSSVMKISEWKQQMMETMAMDDDLAKLLYYDSSDALSRPDLTEEQKYELVTEGEEKRRIYPTRYKPGVVMDQQSFIGMAISNFSFPEIHYHVDSDFVMGYLYFFILVDNKIMDIDEGQRQDQILARIYDLFSDSRRYGIGTVKIGQLSELWEQNNKFGGYQLMMRVYDFK
;
A
#
# COMPACT_ATOMS: atom_id res chain seq x y z
N MET A 1 14.64 -39.97 -32.70
CA MET A 1 14.29 -39.14 -31.52
C MET A 1 12.82 -38.81 -31.65
N PRO A 2 11.94 -39.16 -30.71
CA PRO A 2 10.53 -38.80 -30.81
C PRO A 2 10.36 -37.30 -30.51
N ALA A 3 9.49 -36.64 -31.27
CA ALA A 3 9.14 -35.24 -31.08
C ALA A 3 8.45 -35.06 -29.72
N LYS A 4 8.90 -34.10 -28.92
CA LYS A 4 8.17 -33.66 -27.73
C LYS A 4 6.91 -32.94 -28.20
N GLU A 5 5.74 -33.45 -27.81
CA GLU A 5 4.49 -32.70 -27.87
C GLU A 5 4.68 -31.40 -27.09
N ILE A 6 4.57 -30.27 -27.79
CA ILE A 6 4.44 -28.97 -27.15
C ILE A 6 2.98 -28.91 -26.71
N THR A 7 2.74 -29.22 -25.43
CA THR A 7 1.44 -29.01 -24.81
C THR A 7 1.14 -27.52 -24.86
N ASN A 8 0.18 -27.16 -25.71
CA ASN A 8 -0.28 -25.79 -25.94
C ASN A 8 -1.22 -25.32 -24.81
N GLU A 9 -0.85 -25.62 -23.56
CA GLU A 9 -1.58 -25.13 -22.40
C GLU A 9 -1.14 -23.68 -22.17
N ALA A 10 -2.00 -22.74 -22.56
CA ALA A 10 -1.85 -21.35 -22.15
C ALA A 10 -1.66 -21.31 -20.62
N PRO A 11 -0.72 -20.52 -20.08
CA PRO A 11 -0.52 -20.43 -18.65
C PRO A 11 -1.86 -20.09 -18.00
N LYS A 12 -2.31 -20.96 -17.10
CA LYS A 12 -3.60 -20.81 -16.42
C LYS A 12 -3.57 -19.49 -15.67
N HIS A 13 -4.37 -18.51 -16.09
CA HIS A 13 -4.45 -17.23 -15.41
C HIS A 13 -4.87 -17.50 -13.96
N VAL A 14 -4.09 -16.94 -13.03
CA VAL A 14 -4.40 -16.99 -11.60
C VAL A 14 -5.12 -15.69 -11.27
N SER A 15 -6.41 -15.81 -10.97
CA SER A 15 -7.31 -14.73 -10.60
C SER A 15 -6.69 -13.79 -9.56
N SER A 16 -6.93 -12.48 -9.67
CA SER A 16 -6.39 -11.48 -8.73
C SER A 16 -6.75 -11.75 -7.27
N VAL A 17 -7.93 -12.34 -7.05
CA VAL A 17 -8.41 -12.69 -5.70
C VAL A 17 -7.45 -13.67 -5.03
N MET A 18 -6.86 -14.58 -5.79
CA MET A 18 -5.89 -15.56 -5.28
C MET A 18 -4.51 -14.94 -5.02
N LYS A 19 -4.23 -13.74 -5.56
CA LYS A 19 -2.96 -13.02 -5.42
C LYS A 19 -2.98 -11.95 -4.32
N ILE A 20 -4.10 -11.73 -3.64
CA ILE A 20 -4.26 -10.67 -2.63
C ILE A 20 -3.15 -10.71 -1.57
N SER A 21 -2.83 -11.90 -1.04
CA SER A 21 -1.79 -12.03 -0.02
C SER A 21 -0.40 -11.68 -0.56
N GLU A 22 -0.07 -12.15 -1.77
CA GLU A 22 1.18 -11.84 -2.46
C GLU A 22 1.31 -10.33 -2.73
N TRP A 23 0.24 -9.70 -3.24
CA TRP A 23 0.23 -8.27 -3.51
C TRP A 23 0.43 -7.45 -2.24
N LYS A 24 -0.22 -7.82 -1.14
CA LYS A 24 0.00 -7.16 0.16
C LYS A 24 1.45 -7.26 0.61
N GLN A 25 2.06 -8.43 0.49
CA GLN A 25 3.46 -8.62 0.83
C GLN A 25 4.37 -7.75 -0.06
N GLN A 26 4.16 -7.76 -1.38
CA GLN A 26 4.92 -6.93 -2.32
C GLN A 26 4.75 -5.43 -2.04
N MET A 27 3.54 -4.98 -1.70
CA MET A 27 3.29 -3.57 -1.34
C MET A 27 4.02 -3.21 -0.04
N MET A 28 3.99 -4.08 0.97
CA MET A 28 4.73 -3.89 2.23
C MET A 28 6.22 -3.74 1.98
N GLU A 29 6.81 -4.68 1.23
CA GLU A 29 8.23 -4.67 0.89
C GLU A 29 8.58 -3.42 0.08
N THR A 30 7.77 -3.06 -0.92
CA THR A 30 7.99 -1.86 -1.74
C THR A 30 7.99 -0.59 -0.88
N MET A 31 7.07 -0.45 0.08
CA MET A 31 7.03 0.71 0.97
C MET A 31 8.18 0.74 1.97
N ALA A 32 8.52 -0.41 2.57
CA ALA A 32 9.59 -0.49 3.55
C ALA A 32 10.98 -0.19 2.96
N MET A 33 11.15 -0.51 1.66
CA MET A 33 12.43 -0.36 0.97
C MET A 33 12.66 1.04 0.40
N ASP A 34 11.63 1.89 0.36
CA ASP A 34 11.78 3.31 -0.03
C ASP A 34 12.39 4.12 1.12
N ASP A 35 13.54 4.75 0.89
CA ASP A 35 14.34 5.38 1.95
C ASP A 35 13.59 6.53 2.64
N ASP A 36 12.97 7.43 1.87
CA ASP A 36 12.24 8.58 2.41
C ASP A 36 11.00 8.12 3.20
N LEU A 37 10.23 7.19 2.62
CA LEU A 37 9.06 6.63 3.31
C LEU A 37 9.46 5.90 4.59
N ALA A 38 10.52 5.09 4.56
CA ALA A 38 11.02 4.37 5.73
C ALA A 38 11.43 5.33 6.85
N LYS A 39 12.14 6.42 6.53
CA LYS A 39 12.50 7.47 7.50
C LYS A 39 11.28 8.12 8.14
N LEU A 40 10.29 8.50 7.33
CA LEU A 40 9.06 9.14 7.80
C LEU A 40 8.22 8.24 8.72
N LEU A 41 8.38 6.92 8.61
CA LEU A 41 7.70 5.95 9.48
C LEU A 41 8.54 5.59 10.73
N TYR A 42 9.87 5.56 10.62
CA TYR A 42 10.75 5.10 11.68
C TYR A 42 11.12 6.20 12.70
N TYR A 43 11.36 7.42 12.21
CA TYR A 43 11.78 8.57 13.01
C TYR A 43 10.61 9.50 13.28
N ASP A 44 10.21 9.62 14.55
CA ASP A 44 9.09 10.48 14.97
C ASP A 44 9.48 11.97 15.09
N SER A 45 10.72 12.35 14.76
CA SER A 45 11.25 13.71 14.87
C SER A 45 10.98 14.56 13.61
N SER A 46 10.93 15.90 13.75
CA SER A 46 10.60 16.82 12.64
C SER A 46 11.63 16.79 11.49
N ASP A 47 12.86 16.40 11.80
CA ASP A 47 13.99 16.31 10.88
C ASP A 47 14.09 14.94 10.16
N ALA A 48 13.03 14.10 10.21
CA ALA A 48 13.06 12.69 9.82
C ALA A 48 13.73 12.42 8.45
N LEU A 49 13.47 13.24 7.43
CA LEU A 49 14.02 13.06 6.08
C LEU A 49 15.54 13.35 6.01
N SER A 50 16.04 14.24 6.87
CA SER A 50 17.45 14.59 6.95
C SER A 50 18.30 13.59 7.74
N ARG A 51 17.66 12.67 8.47
CA ARG A 51 18.34 11.64 9.26
C ARG A 51 18.97 10.57 8.35
N PRO A 52 19.94 9.78 8.87
CA PRO A 52 20.56 8.71 8.11
C PRO A 52 19.54 7.71 7.56
N ASP A 53 19.88 7.09 6.43
CA ASP A 53 19.07 6.01 5.88
C ASP A 53 19.03 4.83 6.85
N LEU A 54 17.89 4.14 6.86
CA LEU A 54 17.69 2.94 7.67
C LEU A 54 18.51 1.80 7.09
N THR A 55 19.04 0.94 7.96
CA THR A 55 19.60 -0.34 7.53
C THR A 55 18.49 -1.25 6.99
N GLU A 56 18.86 -2.26 6.19
CA GLU A 56 17.89 -3.26 5.71
C GLU A 56 17.13 -3.93 6.85
N GLU A 57 17.82 -4.24 7.96
CA GLU A 57 17.21 -4.80 9.18
C GLU A 57 16.14 -3.87 9.74
N GLN A 58 16.43 -2.57 9.86
CA GLN A 58 15.47 -1.56 10.33
C GLN A 58 14.29 -1.38 9.37
N LYS A 59 14.51 -1.51 8.06
CA LYS A 59 13.42 -1.51 7.07
C LYS A 59 12.51 -2.72 7.25
N TYR A 60 13.07 -3.91 7.52
CA TYR A 60 12.28 -5.10 7.81
C TYR A 60 11.48 -5.00 9.12
N GLU A 61 11.99 -4.28 10.14
CA GLU A 61 11.23 -4.02 11.37
C GLU A 61 9.91 -3.28 11.10
N LEU A 62 9.84 -2.45 10.06
CA LEU A 62 8.62 -1.70 9.72
C LEU A 62 7.44 -2.61 9.31
N VAL A 63 7.72 -3.82 8.83
CA VAL A 63 6.72 -4.75 8.26
C VAL A 63 6.53 -6.03 9.07
N THR A 64 7.54 -6.42 9.87
CA THR A 64 7.58 -7.70 10.58
C THR A 64 6.64 -7.72 11.77
N GLU A 65 5.89 -8.81 11.93
CA GLU A 65 4.96 -8.98 13.04
C GLU A 65 5.71 -9.21 14.37
N GLY A 66 5.26 -8.53 15.43
CA GLY A 66 5.88 -8.59 16.75
C GLY A 66 6.93 -7.51 17.01
N GLU A 67 7.40 -6.82 15.98
CA GLU A 67 8.39 -5.75 16.11
C GLU A 67 7.80 -4.46 16.68
N GLU A 68 8.54 -3.81 17.59
CA GLU A 68 8.16 -2.54 18.22
C GLU A 68 8.02 -1.42 17.18
N LYS A 69 8.89 -1.45 16.17
CA LYS A 69 8.95 -0.49 15.07
C LYS A 69 8.06 -0.85 13.88
N ARG A 70 7.19 -1.86 13.99
CA ARG A 70 6.20 -2.14 12.93
C ARG A 70 5.31 -0.91 12.70
N ARG A 71 5.26 -0.43 11.46
CA ARG A 71 4.45 0.73 11.01
C ARG A 71 3.66 0.47 9.74
N ILE A 72 3.93 -0.63 9.03
CA ILE A 72 3.23 -1.00 7.81
C ILE A 72 2.44 -2.28 8.08
N TYR A 73 1.12 -2.21 7.88
CA TYR A 73 0.20 -3.27 8.25
C TYR A 73 -0.57 -3.80 7.03
N PRO A 74 -0.68 -5.12 6.84
CA PRO A 74 -1.46 -5.73 5.76
C PRO A 74 -2.99 -5.57 5.94
N THR A 75 -3.41 -4.93 7.03
CA THR A 75 -4.79 -4.67 7.41
C THR A 75 -5.01 -3.17 7.60
N ARG A 76 -6.28 -2.73 7.50
CA ARG A 76 -6.64 -1.32 7.69
C ARG A 76 -6.23 -0.79 9.07
N TYR A 77 -6.40 -1.60 10.10
CA TYR A 77 -6.18 -1.19 11.48
C TYR A 77 -5.02 -1.96 12.10
N LYS A 78 -4.26 -1.27 12.93
CA LYS A 78 -3.37 -1.87 13.93
C LYS A 78 -4.22 -2.48 15.05
N PRO A 79 -3.89 -3.68 15.56
CA PRO A 79 -4.52 -4.21 16.77
C PRO A 79 -4.19 -3.33 17.98
N GLY A 80 -5.22 -2.82 18.67
CA GLY A 80 -5.08 -2.11 19.94
C GLY A 80 -5.12 -0.58 19.86
N VAL A 81 -5.25 0.07 21.02
CA VAL A 81 -5.22 1.53 21.17
C VAL A 81 -3.78 2.00 21.09
N VAL A 82 -3.49 2.91 20.16
CA VAL A 82 -2.17 3.50 20.01
C VAL A 82 -2.01 4.65 21.01
N MET A 83 -1.11 4.47 21.99
CA MET A 83 -0.81 5.52 22.96
C MET A 83 0.37 6.38 22.53
N ASP A 84 1.37 5.80 21.87
CA ASP A 84 2.61 6.49 21.50
C ASP A 84 2.51 7.24 20.17
N GLN A 85 3.23 8.36 20.07
CA GLN A 85 3.39 9.13 18.84
C GLN A 85 4.01 8.24 17.76
N GLN A 86 3.35 8.13 16.62
CA GLN A 86 3.85 7.36 15.49
C GLN A 86 3.12 7.72 14.20
N SER A 87 3.72 7.33 13.08
CA SER A 87 3.11 7.33 11.76
C SER A 87 2.98 5.90 11.25
N PHE A 88 1.85 5.53 10.67
CA PHE A 88 1.65 4.17 10.17
C PHE A 88 0.78 4.12 8.92
N ILE A 89 0.96 3.04 8.17
CA ILE A 89 0.22 2.75 6.94
C ILE A 89 -0.50 1.43 7.11
N GLY A 90 -1.83 1.47 7.02
CA GLY A 90 -2.66 0.28 6.86
C GLY A 90 -2.97 0.03 5.39
N MET A 91 -3.32 -1.22 5.06
CA MET A 91 -3.75 -1.59 3.71
C MET A 91 -5.04 -2.38 3.69
N ALA A 92 -5.78 -2.25 2.59
CA ALA A 92 -6.84 -3.19 2.24
C ALA A 92 -6.84 -3.42 0.72
N ILE A 93 -7.32 -4.59 0.31
CA ILE A 93 -7.65 -4.86 -1.08
C ILE A 93 -9.09 -5.33 -1.09
N SER A 94 -9.96 -4.69 -1.89
CA SER A 94 -11.38 -5.01 -1.88
C SER A 94 -12.10 -4.68 -3.19
N ASN A 95 -13.39 -4.99 -3.20
CA ASN A 95 -14.37 -4.75 -4.27
C ASN A 95 -13.88 -5.21 -5.64
N PHE A 96 -13.32 -6.43 -5.71
CA PHE A 96 -13.14 -7.11 -6.99
C PHE A 96 -14.52 -7.43 -7.57
N SER A 97 -14.91 -6.71 -8.61
CA SER A 97 -16.16 -6.90 -9.32
C SER A 97 -15.97 -6.71 -10.81
N PHE A 98 -16.91 -7.23 -11.60
CA PHE A 98 -16.92 -6.94 -13.03
C PHE A 98 -17.19 -5.44 -13.24
N PRO A 99 -16.44 -4.76 -14.13
CA PRO A 99 -16.71 -3.39 -14.47
C PRO A 99 -18.02 -3.31 -15.26
N GLU A 100 -18.95 -2.46 -14.79
CA GLU A 100 -20.14 -2.11 -15.57
C GLU A 100 -19.80 -0.96 -16.51
N ILE A 101 -19.96 -1.19 -17.82
CA ILE A 101 -19.81 -0.17 -18.85
C ILE A 101 -21.13 -0.08 -19.60
N HIS A 102 -21.87 1.02 -19.41
CA HIS A 102 -23.12 1.30 -20.15
C HIS A 102 -24.10 0.12 -20.21
N TYR A 103 -24.45 -0.44 -19.04
CA TYR A 103 -25.36 -1.59 -18.89
C TYR A 103 -24.85 -2.92 -19.47
N HIS A 104 -23.60 -2.98 -19.92
CA HIS A 104 -22.89 -4.21 -20.25
C HIS A 104 -21.88 -4.52 -19.15
N VAL A 105 -22.00 -5.74 -18.60
CA VAL A 105 -21.01 -6.31 -17.69
C VAL A 105 -19.97 -7.00 -18.56
N ASP A 106 -18.74 -6.51 -18.54
CA ASP A 106 -17.63 -7.25 -19.14
C ASP A 106 -17.23 -8.37 -18.16
N SER A 107 -17.51 -9.62 -18.54
CA SER A 107 -17.24 -10.79 -17.69
C SER A 107 -15.80 -11.27 -17.75
N ASP A 108 -14.99 -10.73 -18.66
CA ASP A 108 -13.63 -11.19 -18.92
C ASP A 108 -12.62 -10.49 -18.00
N PHE A 109 -13.00 -9.34 -17.44
CA PHE A 109 -12.17 -8.54 -16.54
C PHE A 109 -12.80 -8.33 -15.17
N VAL A 110 -11.95 -8.26 -14.16
CA VAL A 110 -12.31 -7.79 -12.83
C VAL A 110 -11.59 -6.48 -12.53
N MET A 111 -12.31 -5.56 -11.91
CA MET A 111 -11.77 -4.34 -11.35
C MET A 111 -11.75 -4.48 -9.84
N GLY A 112 -10.62 -4.17 -9.20
CA GLY A 112 -10.48 -4.12 -7.76
C GLY A 112 -9.85 -2.82 -7.29
N TYR A 113 -9.71 -2.68 -5.98
CA TYR A 113 -9.11 -1.50 -5.38
C TYR A 113 -8.03 -1.86 -4.37
N LEU A 114 -6.92 -1.14 -4.43
CA LEU A 114 -5.87 -1.09 -3.41
C LEU A 114 -6.12 0.15 -2.55
N TYR A 115 -6.23 -0.03 -1.24
CA TYR A 115 -6.41 1.04 -0.28
C TYR A 115 -5.15 1.19 0.57
N PHE A 116 -4.70 2.42 0.71
CA PHE A 116 -3.67 2.84 1.65
C PHE A 116 -4.29 3.78 2.68
N PHE A 117 -4.16 3.43 3.95
CA PHE A 117 -4.64 4.22 5.09
C PHE A 117 -3.44 4.82 5.79
N ILE A 118 -3.19 6.11 5.54
CA ILE A 118 -2.05 6.87 6.06
C ILE A 118 -2.51 7.61 7.29
N LEU A 119 -1.91 7.32 8.44
CA LEU A 119 -2.26 7.96 9.71
C LEU A 119 -0.99 8.41 10.43
N VAL A 120 -0.99 9.67 10.84
CA VAL A 120 0.11 10.34 11.55
C VAL A 120 -0.44 10.93 12.84
N ASP A 121 0.27 10.75 13.96
CA ASP A 121 -0.08 11.42 15.22
C ASP A 121 0.03 12.93 15.03
N ASN A 122 -1.03 13.67 15.41
CA ASN A 122 -1.13 15.11 15.16
C ASN A 122 0.01 15.94 15.77
N LYS A 123 0.74 15.38 16.76
CA LYS A 123 1.89 16.05 17.37
C LYS A 123 3.18 15.98 16.55
N ILE A 124 3.24 15.12 15.52
CA ILE A 124 4.43 14.93 14.67
C ILE A 124 4.12 15.16 13.18
N MET A 125 2.95 15.73 12.87
CA MET A 125 2.54 16.07 11.51
C MET A 125 3.43 17.17 10.92
N ASP A 126 3.76 18.18 11.70
CA ASP A 126 4.69 19.23 11.28
C ASP A 126 6.12 18.68 11.23
N ILE A 127 6.74 18.78 10.05
CA ILE A 127 8.13 18.41 9.80
C ILE A 127 8.84 19.56 9.07
N ASP A 128 10.16 19.53 9.04
CA ASP A 128 10.96 20.63 8.49
C ASP A 128 10.63 20.89 6.99
N GLU A 129 10.21 19.84 6.27
CA GLU A 129 9.82 19.87 4.86
C GLU A 129 8.28 19.95 4.62
N GLY A 130 7.51 20.38 5.63
CA GLY A 130 6.08 20.62 5.52
C GLY A 130 5.24 19.70 6.39
N GLN A 131 4.37 18.90 5.78
CA GLN A 131 3.44 18.00 6.47
C GLN A 131 3.82 16.53 6.23
N ARG A 132 4.03 15.76 7.30
CA ARG A 132 4.47 14.36 7.25
C ARG A 132 3.51 13.48 6.45
N GLN A 133 2.22 13.61 6.70
CA GLN A 133 1.18 12.82 6.01
C GLN A 133 1.15 13.11 4.50
N ASP A 134 1.45 14.35 4.09
CA ASP A 134 1.50 14.76 2.69
C ASP A 134 2.73 14.15 2.00
N GLN A 135 3.88 14.16 2.67
CA GLN A 135 5.10 13.52 2.16
C GLN A 135 4.91 12.00 2.05
N ILE A 136 4.32 11.34 3.05
CA ILE A 136 3.99 9.91 2.99
C ILE A 136 3.05 9.62 1.81
N LEU A 137 2.00 10.43 1.63
CA LEU A 137 1.06 10.29 0.52
C LEU A 137 1.76 10.41 -0.83
N ALA A 138 2.63 11.42 -0.99
CA ALA A 138 3.39 11.63 -2.22
C ALA A 138 4.27 10.42 -2.55
N ARG A 139 5.01 9.88 -1.56
CA ARG A 139 5.82 8.67 -1.76
C ARG A 139 4.98 7.46 -2.16
N ILE A 140 3.86 7.20 -1.47
CA ILE A 140 2.96 6.09 -1.83
C ILE A 140 2.41 6.29 -3.25
N TYR A 141 2.03 7.50 -3.62
CA TYR A 141 1.55 7.78 -4.97
C TYR A 141 2.63 7.46 -6.01
N ASP A 142 3.87 7.92 -5.81
CA ASP A 142 4.98 7.68 -6.74
C ASP A 142 5.37 6.20 -6.84
N LEU A 143 5.32 5.46 -5.72
CA LEU A 143 5.67 4.03 -5.69
C LEU A 143 4.68 3.15 -6.44
N PHE A 144 3.39 3.50 -6.40
CA PHE A 144 2.32 2.62 -6.87
C PHE A 144 1.60 3.13 -8.11
N SER A 145 1.52 4.45 -8.34
CA SER A 145 0.89 4.99 -9.54
C SER A 145 1.61 4.51 -10.79
N ASP A 146 0.84 4.14 -11.81
CA ASP A 146 1.33 3.64 -13.10
C ASP A 146 2.15 2.34 -13.05
N SER A 147 2.28 1.72 -11.87
CA SER A 147 2.90 0.41 -11.72
C SER A 147 2.10 -0.65 -12.48
N ARG A 148 2.82 -1.57 -13.15
CA ARG A 148 2.27 -2.76 -13.80
C ARG A 148 2.43 -4.03 -12.98
N ARG A 149 2.80 -3.89 -11.70
CA ARG A 149 3.02 -5.03 -10.79
C ARG A 149 1.71 -5.66 -10.30
N TYR A 150 0.58 -4.96 -10.44
CA TYR A 150 -0.71 -5.38 -9.91
C TYR A 150 -1.76 -5.47 -11.02
N GLY A 151 -2.17 -6.70 -11.34
CA GLY A 151 -3.10 -7.00 -12.43
C GLY A 151 -2.47 -6.89 -13.82
N ILE A 152 -3.30 -6.70 -14.85
CA ILE A 152 -2.88 -6.68 -16.26
C ILE A 152 -2.66 -5.26 -16.80
N GLY A 153 -3.08 -4.25 -16.03
CA GLY A 153 -3.01 -2.84 -16.39
C GLY A 153 -2.02 -2.06 -15.53
N THR A 154 -2.03 -0.74 -15.72
CA THR A 154 -1.38 0.19 -14.80
C THR A 154 -2.31 0.51 -13.64
N VAL A 155 -1.78 0.54 -12.43
CA VAL A 155 -2.50 1.06 -11.26
C VAL A 155 -2.82 2.55 -11.48
N LYS A 156 -4.07 2.96 -11.21
CA LYS A 156 -4.52 4.34 -11.38
C LYS A 156 -5.15 4.87 -10.10
N ILE A 157 -5.07 6.18 -9.88
CA ILE A 157 -5.83 6.80 -8.78
C ILE A 157 -7.34 6.58 -8.97
N GLY A 158 -7.99 6.14 -7.90
CA GLY A 158 -9.43 5.99 -7.84
C GLY A 158 -10.10 7.12 -7.08
N GLN A 159 -9.60 7.40 -5.87
CA GLN A 159 -10.12 8.44 -4.98
C GLN A 159 -9.07 8.77 -3.91
N LEU A 160 -9.07 10.01 -3.45
CA LEU A 160 -8.35 10.44 -2.26
C LEU A 160 -9.35 11.10 -1.31
N SER A 161 -9.29 10.74 -0.03
CA SER A 161 -10.09 11.38 1.02
C SER A 161 -9.24 11.59 2.26
N GLU A 162 -9.48 12.69 2.95
CA GLU A 162 -8.89 12.93 4.27
C GLU A 162 -9.48 11.95 5.31
N LEU A 163 -8.66 11.55 6.28
CA LEU A 163 -9.03 10.60 7.32
C LEU A 163 -8.55 11.12 8.68
N TRP A 164 -9.48 11.21 9.64
CA TRP A 164 -9.19 11.52 11.04
C TRP A 164 -9.75 10.43 11.94
N GLU A 165 -8.93 9.94 12.87
CA GLU A 165 -9.23 8.79 13.72
C GLU A 165 -8.89 9.09 15.19
N GLN A 166 -9.49 8.31 16.10
CA GLN A 166 -9.26 8.40 17.55
C GLN A 166 -9.41 9.83 18.10
N ASN A 167 -10.56 10.47 17.85
CA ASN A 167 -10.86 11.84 18.31
C ASN A 167 -9.81 12.86 17.87
N ASN A 168 -9.47 12.84 16.57
CA ASN A 168 -8.48 13.71 15.91
C ASN A 168 -7.05 13.58 16.45
N LYS A 169 -6.72 12.48 17.16
CA LYS A 169 -5.34 12.19 17.53
C LYS A 169 -4.50 11.84 16.30
N PHE A 170 -5.08 11.07 15.38
CA PHE A 170 -4.43 10.69 14.14
C PHE A 170 -5.15 11.32 12.96
N GLY A 171 -4.41 11.91 12.05
CA GLY A 171 -4.92 12.42 10.79
C GLY A 171 -4.04 12.02 9.61
N GLY A 172 -4.58 12.17 8.41
CA GLY A 172 -3.91 11.81 7.17
C GLY A 172 -4.92 11.51 6.07
N TYR A 173 -4.70 10.41 5.35
CA TYR A 173 -5.40 10.15 4.09
C TYR A 173 -5.79 8.69 3.95
N GLN A 174 -6.90 8.48 3.25
CA GLN A 174 -7.23 7.23 2.60
C GLN A 174 -7.05 7.42 1.09
N LEU A 175 -6.04 6.76 0.53
CA LEU A 175 -5.80 6.72 -0.91
C LEU A 175 -6.35 5.40 -1.48
N MET A 176 -7.26 5.51 -2.44
CA MET A 176 -7.80 4.39 -3.19
C MET A 176 -7.20 4.39 -4.59
N MET A 177 -6.59 3.28 -4.99
CA MET A 177 -6.09 3.04 -6.33
C MET A 177 -6.85 1.88 -7.00
N ARG A 178 -7.10 2.00 -8.30
CA ARG A 178 -7.81 1.03 -9.13
C ARG A 178 -6.84 0.09 -9.81
N VAL A 179 -7.20 -1.19 -9.86
CA VAL A 179 -6.50 -2.25 -10.59
C VAL A 179 -7.48 -3.01 -11.47
N TYR A 180 -7.00 -3.50 -12.60
CA TYR A 180 -7.74 -4.35 -13.53
C TYR A 180 -6.97 -5.63 -13.77
N ASP A 181 -7.67 -6.75 -13.89
CA ASP A 181 -7.08 -8.05 -14.20
C ASP A 181 -8.09 -8.90 -14.98
N PHE A 182 -7.63 -10.03 -15.52
CA PHE A 182 -8.53 -11.06 -16.02
C PHE A 182 -9.15 -11.86 -14.86
N LYS A 183 -10.27 -12.51 -15.14
CA LYS A 183 -10.94 -13.41 -14.20
C LYS A 183 -10.10 -14.64 -13.85
#